data_AF-A0A2X2C9K2-F1
#
_entry.id   AF-A0A2X2C9K2-F1
#
_cell.length_a   1.000
_cell.length_b   1.000
_cell.length_c   1.000
_cell.angle_alpha   90.00
_cell.angle_beta   90.00
_cell.angle_gamma   90.00
#
_symmetry.space_group_name_H-M   'P 1'
#
loop_
_entity.id
_entity.type
_entity.pdbx_description
1 polymer ?
#
loop_
_entity_poly.entity_id
_entity_poly.type
_entity_poly.pdbx_seq_one_letter_code
_entity_poly.pdbx_strand_id
1 'polypeptide(L)' 'MNTHQQTQTAIQMLSSAFAPFDCVIAAPSKKGFSFIIVNEFGVARHTQRLYREEYSCPTRLQSVIERARKAISA' A
#
# COMPACT_ATOMS: atom_id res chain seq x y z
N MET A 1 0.57 2.28 21.45
CA MET A 1 1.06 2.43 20.05
C MET A 1 -0.02 3.11 19.21
N ASN A 2 0.26 4.27 18.63
CA ASN A 2 -0.72 5.06 17.86
C ASN A 2 -1.00 4.41 16.49
N THR A 3 -2.20 3.85 16.32
CA THR A 3 -2.69 3.28 15.06
C THR A 3 -2.56 4.24 13.87
N HIS A 4 -2.71 5.55 14.14
CA HIS A 4 -2.60 6.60 13.14
C HIS A 4 -1.18 6.73 12.59
N GLN A 5 -0.17 6.70 13.47
CA GLN A 5 1.25 6.75 13.07
C GLN A 5 1.62 5.54 12.21
N GLN A 6 1.20 4.33 12.61
CA GLN A 6 1.45 3.11 11.85
C GLN A 6 0.82 3.16 10.45
N THR A 7 -0.41 3.70 10.35
CA THR A 7 -1.10 3.87 9.07
C THR A 7 -0.38 4.87 8.17
N GLN A 8 0.00 6.04 8.70
CA GLN A 8 0.73 7.06 7.93
C GLN A 8 2.09 6.54 7.44
N THR A 9 2.84 5.85 8.31
CA THR A 9 4.11 5.23 7.94
C THR A 9 3.94 4.18 6.84
N ALA A 10 2.89 3.36 6.91
CA ALA A 10 2.59 2.39 5.87
C ALA A 10 2.27 3.06 4.54
N ILE A 11 1.44 4.11 4.54
CA ILE A 11 1.09 4.89 3.34
C ILE A 11 2.34 5.51 2.72
N GLN A 12 3.21 6.13 3.53
CA GLN A 12 4.47 6.70 3.06
C GLN A 12 5.38 5.64 2.43
N MET A 13 5.54 4.49 3.07
CA MET A 13 6.34 3.39 2.50
C MET A 13 5.76 2.88 1.18
N LEU A 14 4.45 2.70 1.07
CA LEU A 14 3.81 2.30 -0.19
C LEU A 14 4.04 3.36 -1.27
N SER A 15 3.80 4.64 -0.96
CA SER A 15 4.00 5.73 -1.91
C SER A 15 5.44 5.83 -2.41
N SER A 16 6.43 5.67 -1.53
CA SER A 16 7.85 5.67 -1.93
C SER A 16 8.23 4.41 -2.71
N ALA A 17 7.68 3.25 -2.38
CA ALA A 17 8.02 1.99 -3.03
C ALA A 17 7.44 1.85 -4.45
N PHE A 18 6.33 2.54 -4.74
CA PHE A 18 5.68 2.49 -6.05
C PHE A 18 5.99 3.67 -6.95
N ALA A 19 6.76 4.68 -6.53
CA ALA A 19 7.20 5.75 -7.43
C ALA A 19 7.89 5.15 -8.68
N PRO A 20 7.56 5.61 -9.92
CA PRO A 20 6.75 6.79 -10.27
C PRO A 20 5.22 6.58 -10.36
N PHE A 21 4.70 5.40 -10.03
CA PHE A 21 3.26 5.15 -9.96
C PHE A 21 2.61 5.88 -8.78
N ASP A 22 1.38 6.33 -8.96
CA ASP A 22 0.56 6.91 -7.91
C ASP A 22 -0.01 5.82 -7.00
N CYS A 23 0.03 6.03 -5.68
CA CYS A 23 -0.53 5.13 -4.69
C CYS A 23 -1.74 5.77 -4.01
N VAL A 24 -2.94 5.38 -4.41
CA VAL A 24 -4.20 5.92 -3.90
C VAL A 24 -4.75 5.04 -2.77
N ILE A 25 -5.09 5.65 -1.64
CA ILE A 25 -5.66 4.94 -0.49
C ILE A 25 -7.19 5.01 -0.55
N ALA A 26 -7.85 3.85 -0.48
CA ALA A 26 -9.29 3.70 -0.54
C ALA A 26 -9.84 2.92 0.66
N ALA A 27 -11.11 3.14 0.98
CA ALA A 27 -11.83 2.46 2.07
C ALA A 27 -11.05 2.38 3.41
N PRO A 28 -10.52 3.51 3.95
CA PRO A 28 -9.81 3.49 5.22
C PRO A 28 -10.74 3.08 6.35
N SER A 29 -10.29 2.13 7.18
CA SER A 29 -11.05 1.60 8.31
C SER A 29 -10.12 1.30 9.49
N LYS A 30 -10.70 1.10 10.69
CA LYS A 30 -9.92 0.67 11.87
C LYS A 30 -9.16 -0.65 11.67
N LYS A 31 -9.59 -1.48 10.71
CA LYS A 31 -9.00 -2.80 10.41
C LYS A 31 -7.92 -2.74 9.32
N GLY A 32 -7.80 -1.63 8.60
CA GLY A 32 -6.91 -1.49 7.46
C GLY A 32 -7.51 -0.63 6.35
N PHE A 33 -6.85 -0.61 5.21
CA PHE A 33 -7.23 0.18 4.05
C PHE A 33 -6.90 -0.59 2.77
N SER A 34 -7.52 -0.20 1.66
CA SER A 34 -7.09 -0.66 0.34
C SER A 34 -6.14 0.36 -0.27
N PHE A 35 -5.14 -0.10 -1.00
CA PHE A 35 -4.30 0.75 -1.82
C PHE A 35 -4.45 0.35 -3.28
N ILE A 36 -4.42 1.35 -4.14
CA ILE A 36 -4.56 1.23 -5.58
C ILE A 36 -3.31 1.85 -6.21
N ILE A 37 -2.61 1.09 -7.03
CA ILE A 37 -1.46 1.57 -7.79
C ILE A 37 -1.98 2.02 -9.16
N VAL A 38 -1.73 3.27 -9.49
CA VAL A 38 -2.21 3.93 -10.70
C VAL A 38 -0.99 4.37 -11.52
N ASN A 39 -1.02 4.17 -12.83
CA ASN A 39 0.05 4.64 -13.71
C ASN A 39 -0.09 6.13 -14.06
N GLU A 40 0.90 6.66 -14.77
CA GLU A 40 0.94 8.05 -15.23
C GLU A 40 -0.27 8.46 -16.09
N PHE A 41 -0.98 7.49 -16.69
CA PHE A 41 -2.17 7.70 -17.50
C PHE A 41 -3.48 7.67 -16.69
N GLY A 42 -3.41 7.53 -15.35
CA GLY A 42 -4.58 7.41 -14.49
C GLY A 42 -5.25 6.03 -14.50
N VAL A 43 -4.58 5.01 -15.05
CA VAL A 43 -5.11 3.64 -15.12
C VAL A 43 -4.69 2.85 -13.88
N ALA A 44 -5.68 2.30 -13.16
CA ALA A 44 -5.43 1.39 -12.05
C ALA A 44 -4.77 0.09 -12.54
N ARG A 45 -3.53 -0.14 -12.11
CA ARG A 45 -2.74 -1.34 -12.45
C ARG A 45 -2.92 -2.45 -11.43
N HIS A 46 -3.07 -2.09 -10.16
CA HIS A 46 -3.21 -3.06 -9.07
C HIS A 46 -4.07 -2.49 -7.95
N THR A 47 -4.88 -3.33 -7.32
CA THR A 47 -5.64 -2.98 -6.12
C THR A 47 -5.47 -4.09 -5.10
N GLN A 48 -5.10 -3.73 -3.89
CA GLN A 48 -4.94 -4.70 -2.82
C GLN A 48 -5.39 -4.13 -1.48
N ARG A 49 -6.04 -5.00 -0.69
CA ARG A 49 -6.40 -4.70 0.69
C ARG A 49 -5.23 -4.99 1.60
N LEU A 50 -4.88 -4.03 2.45
CA LEU A 50 -3.83 -4.13 3.45
C LEU A 50 -4.43 -4.07 4.85
N TYR A 51 -4.26 -5.15 5.60
CA TYR A 51 -4.77 -5.24 6.96
C TYR A 51 -3.78 -4.66 7.97
N ARG A 52 -4.31 -4.20 9.11
CA ARG A 52 -3.51 -3.63 10.18
C ARG A 52 -2.38 -4.53 10.64
N GLU A 53 -2.63 -5.82 10.72
CA GLU A 53 -1.66 -6.83 11.14
C GLU A 53 -0.51 -6.97 10.14
N GLU A 54 -0.74 -6.66 8.87
CA GLU A 54 0.27 -6.70 7.81
C GLU A 54 1.18 -5.47 7.84
N TYR A 55 0.64 -4.27 8.09
CA TYR A 55 1.47 -3.07 8.18
C TYR A 55 2.03 -2.77 9.56
N SER A 56 1.52 -3.43 10.61
CA SER A 56 2.08 -3.33 11.96
C SER A 56 3.42 -4.05 12.10
N CYS A 57 3.74 -4.94 11.16
CA CYS A 57 5.00 -5.69 11.12
C CYS A 57 5.78 -5.30 9.86
N PRO A 58 6.98 -4.68 9.97
CA PRO A 58 7.73 -4.19 8.82
C PRO A 58 8.03 -5.26 7.76
N THR A 59 8.33 -6.49 8.17
CA THR A 59 8.63 -7.60 7.26
C THR A 59 7.41 -8.05 6.44
N ARG A 60 6.22 -8.02 7.05
CA ARG A 60 4.96 -8.31 6.34
C ARG A 60 4.61 -7.21 5.35
N LEU A 61 4.79 -5.94 5.74
CA LEU A 61 4.57 -4.82 4.83
C LEU A 61 5.49 -4.88 3.62
N GLN A 62 6.78 -5.17 3.83
CA GLN A 62 7.73 -5.35 2.74
C GLN A 62 7.34 -6.50 1.81
N SER A 63 6.86 -7.62 2.37
CA SER A 63 6.35 -8.74 1.58
C SER A 63 5.08 -8.38 0.77
N VAL A 64 4.24 -7.47 1.27
CA VAL A 64 3.11 -6.92 0.48
C VAL A 64 3.62 -6.05 -0.66
N ILE A 65 4.58 -5.18 -0.39
CA ILE A 65 5.20 -4.31 -1.40
C ILE A 65 5.78 -5.14 -2.54
N GLU A 66 6.58 -6.17 -2.24
CA GLU A 66 7.19 -7.03 -3.25
C GLU A 66 6.16 -7.79 -4.10
N ARG A 67 5.09 -8.29 -3.47
CA ARG A 67 3.99 -8.95 -4.18
C ARG A 67 3.28 -7.99 -5.14
N ALA A 68 2.99 -6.76 -4.68
CA ALA A 68 2.34 -5.75 -5.49
C ALA A 68 3.26 -5.24 -6.63
N ARG A 69 4.58 -5.09 -6.39
CA ARG A 69 5.57 -4.78 -7.43
C ARG A 69 5.57 -5.85 -8.53
N LYS A 70 5.59 -7.13 -8.14
CA LYS A 70 5.52 -8.24 -9.11
C LYS A 70 4.22 -8.23 -9.91
N ALA A 71 3.09 -7.85 -9.30
CA ALA A 71 1.79 -7.80 -9.97
C ALA A 71 1.70 -6.68 -11.04
N ILE A 72 2.35 -5.53 -10.81
CA ILE A 72 2.32 -4.41 -11.79
C ILE A 72 3.37 -4.56 -12.91
N SER A 73 4.45 -5.32 -12.66
CA SER A 73 5.49 -5.66 -13.63
C SER A 73 5.14 -6.84 -14.54
N ALA A 74 4.12 -7.64 -14.18
CA ALA A 74 3.61 -8.74 -15.00
C ALA A 74 2.63 -8.22 -16.07
#